data_AF-A0A5C5VT86-F1
#
_entry.id   AF-A0A5C5VT86-F1
#
_cell.length_a   1.000
_cell.length_b   1.000
_cell.length_c   1.000
_cell.angle_alpha   90.00
_cell.angle_beta   90.00
_cell.angle_gamma   90.00
#
_symmetry.space_group_name_H-M   'P 1'
#
loop_
_entity.id
_entity.type
_entity.pdbx_description
1 polymer ?
#
loop_
_entity_poly.entity_id
_entity_poly.type
_entity_poly.pdbx_seq_one_letter_code
_entity_poly.pdbx_strand_id
1 'polypeptide(L)'
;MSKGSYSCPKAPRIGHYANHNLVELGAYELIKLRQSSSLVFHPWNPIPERKQTVKPKKKRDRMRLARYYQTLLDSGKFESRAALARYLGVSRARVTQVLNRLKDQDATDTKSA
;
A
#
# COMPACT_ATOMS: atom_id res chain seq x y z
N MET A 1 34.20 14.86 43.17
CA MET A 1 33.00 14.27 42.52
C MET A 1 33.28 14.14 41.03
N SER A 2 33.65 12.94 40.56
CA SER A 2 34.05 12.69 39.17
C SER A 2 32.84 12.29 38.33
N LYS A 3 32.59 12.98 37.20
CA LYS A 3 31.50 12.63 36.27
C LYS A 3 32.03 11.65 35.23
N GLY A 4 31.63 10.38 35.33
CA GLY A 4 31.91 9.36 34.33
C GLY A 4 31.21 9.67 33.01
N SER A 5 31.97 9.66 31.91
CA SER A 5 31.47 9.79 30.55
C SER A 5 31.03 8.41 30.04
N TYR A 6 29.73 8.25 29.79
CA TYR A 6 29.22 7.04 29.16
C TYR A 6 29.45 7.13 27.64
N SER A 7 30.52 6.48 27.18
CA SER A 7 30.73 6.15 25.77
C SER A 7 29.64 5.17 25.34
N CYS A 8 28.69 5.63 24.53
CA CYS A 8 27.73 4.72 23.88
C CYS A 8 28.47 3.91 22.81
N PRO A 9 28.52 2.57 22.89
CA PRO A 9 29.06 1.78 21.79
C PRO A 9 28.14 1.98 20.58
N LYS A 10 28.72 2.55 19.51
CA LYS A 10 28.08 2.70 18.20
C LYS A 10 27.57 1.33 17.76
N ALA A 11 26.26 1.20 17.52
CA ALA A 11 25.68 -0.03 16.97
C ALA A 11 26.47 -0.44 15.71
N PRO A 12 26.82 -1.73 15.54
CA PRO A 12 27.58 -2.18 14.39
C PRO A 12 26.80 -1.82 13.13
N ARG A 13 27.34 -0.88 12.35
CA ARG A 13 26.84 -0.61 11.01
C ARG A 13 27.15 -1.86 10.20
N ILE A 14 26.10 -2.46 9.66
CA ILE A 14 26.10 -3.63 8.78
C ILE A 14 27.32 -3.54 7.86
N GLY A 15 28.35 -4.33 8.19
CA GLY A 15 29.49 -4.52 7.31
C GLY A 15 29.00 -5.27 6.07
N HIS A 16 29.53 -4.89 4.91
CA HIS A 16 29.41 -5.70 3.71
C HIS A 16 30.07 -7.05 3.98
N TYR A 17 29.30 -8.06 4.37
CA TYR A 17 29.80 -9.42 4.49
C TYR A 17 30.14 -9.90 3.09
N ALA A 18 31.44 -10.11 2.84
CA ALA A 18 31.92 -10.80 1.67
C ALA A 18 31.41 -12.24 1.73
N ASN A 19 30.44 -12.54 0.86
CA ASN A 19 29.95 -13.87 0.46
C ASN A 19 30.52 -15.05 1.25
N HIS A 20 30.03 -15.25 2.48
CA HIS A 20 30.13 -16.55 3.13
C HIS A 20 29.04 -17.41 2.51
N ASN A 21 29.44 -18.50 1.87
CA ASN A 21 28.57 -19.43 1.14
C ASN A 21 27.34 -19.79 2.00
N LEU A 22 26.18 -19.21 1.67
CA LEU A 22 24.91 -19.75 2.10
C LEU A 22 24.79 -21.15 1.48
N VAL A 23 24.96 -22.18 2.31
CA VAL A 23 24.56 -23.53 1.93
C VAL A 23 23.03 -23.54 1.94
N GLU A 24 22.43 -23.49 0.75
CA GLU A 24 20.98 -23.60 0.57
C GLU A 24 20.53 -25.01 1.00
N LEU A 25 19.89 -25.13 2.17
CA LEU A 25 19.36 -26.40 2.71
C LEU A 25 17.85 -26.58 2.42
N GLY A 26 17.39 -26.05 1.28
CA GLY A 26 16.03 -26.23 0.78
C GLY A 26 15.14 -25.00 0.95
N ALA A 27 14.16 -24.88 0.06
CA ALA A 27 13.16 -23.82 0.07
C ALA A 27 11.99 -24.21 0.97
N TYR A 28 11.62 -23.37 1.93
CA TYR A 28 10.40 -23.53 2.73
C TYR A 28 9.44 -22.35 2.49
N GLU A 29 8.14 -22.63 2.34
CA GLU A 29 7.08 -21.61 2.19
C GLU A 29 6.36 -21.40 3.53
N LEU A 30 6.49 -20.20 4.12
CA LEU A 30 5.69 -19.81 5.29
C LEU A 30 4.36 -19.22 4.83
N ILE A 31 3.30 -20.03 4.83
CA ILE A 31 1.93 -19.55 4.57
C ILE A 31 1.44 -18.81 5.82
N LYS A 32 0.97 -17.56 5.64
CA LYS A 32 0.62 -16.59 6.68
C LYS A 32 -0.14 -17.20 7.87
N LEU A 33 0.38 -16.92 9.07
CA LEU A 33 0.03 -17.37 10.43
C LEU A 33 -1.40 -17.04 10.95
N ARG A 34 -2.40 -16.88 10.08
CA ARG A 34 -3.80 -16.65 10.51
C ARG A 34 -4.68 -17.89 10.45
N GLN A 35 -4.15 -19.01 9.98
CA GLN A 35 -4.75 -20.34 10.01
C GLN A 35 -3.68 -21.31 10.53
N SER A 36 -4.10 -22.41 11.16
CA SER A 36 -3.23 -23.46 11.70
C SER A 36 -2.11 -23.78 10.71
N SER A 37 -0.85 -23.57 11.12
CA SER A 37 0.30 -23.68 10.23
C SER A 37 0.51 -25.15 9.84
N SER A 38 0.18 -25.51 8.59
CA SER A 38 0.61 -26.79 8.01
C SER A 38 1.97 -26.60 7.34
N LEU A 39 2.99 -27.30 7.84
CA LEU A 39 4.31 -27.31 7.22
C LEU A 39 4.40 -28.53 6.29
N VAL A 40 4.51 -28.28 4.98
CA VAL A 40 4.63 -29.34 3.97
C VAL A 40 6.05 -29.33 3.45
N PHE A 41 6.78 -30.42 3.67
CA PHE A 41 8.11 -30.63 3.10
C PHE A 41 7.97 -31.17 1.68
N HIS A 42 8.53 -30.45 0.71
CA HIS A 42 8.60 -30.91 -0.67
C HIS A 42 10.00 -31.47 -0.95
N PRO A 43 10.11 -32.61 -1.67
CA PRO A 43 11.40 -33.09 -2.17
C PRO A 43 12.00 -32.05 -3.12
N TRP A 44 13.31 -32.15 -3.39
CA TRP A 44 14.10 -31.21 -4.21
C TRP A 44 13.74 -31.24 -5.71
N ASN A 45 12.45 -31.16 -6.03
CA ASN A 45 11.93 -30.99 -7.36
C ASN A 45 11.70 -29.50 -7.60
N PRO A 46 11.96 -29.00 -8.81
CA PRO A 46 11.61 -27.62 -9.15
C PRO A 46 10.12 -27.41 -8.89
N ILE A 47 9.79 -26.49 -7.98
CA ILE A 47 8.41 -26.13 -7.67
C ILE A 47 7.78 -25.65 -8.97
N PRO A 48 6.71 -26.28 -9.50
CA PRO A 48 6.06 -25.78 -10.68
C PRO A 48 5.60 -24.35 -10.40
N GLU A 49 6.04 -23.40 -11.23
CA GLU A 49 5.71 -21.99 -11.07
C GLU A 49 4.21 -21.85 -10.87
N ARG A 50 3.78 -21.46 -9.65
CA ARG A 50 2.39 -21.13 -9.38
C ARG A 50 2.05 -19.96 -10.28
N LYS A 51 1.35 -20.23 -11.38
CA LYS A 51 0.69 -19.22 -12.20
C LYS A 51 -0.34 -18.54 -11.30
N GLN A 52 0.06 -17.44 -10.66
CA GLN A 52 -0.88 -16.60 -9.91
C GLN A 52 -1.90 -16.11 -10.93
N THR A 53 -3.08 -16.72 -10.96
CA THR A 53 -4.19 -16.22 -11.76
C THR A 53 -4.68 -14.95 -11.07
N VAL A 54 -4.00 -13.84 -11.30
CA VAL A 54 -4.42 -12.53 -10.83
C VAL A 54 -5.71 -12.22 -11.57
N LYS A 55 -6.85 -12.53 -10.93
CA LYS A 55 -8.16 -12.18 -11.48
C LYS A 55 -8.15 -10.67 -11.79
N PRO A 56 -8.44 -10.24 -13.02
CA PRO A 56 -8.36 -8.83 -13.37
C PRO A 56 -9.36 -8.07 -12.48
N LYS A 57 -8.83 -7.19 -11.63
CA LYS A 57 -9.68 -6.32 -10.81
C LYS A 57 -10.46 -5.43 -11.75
N LYS A 58 -11.81 -5.47 -11.67
CA LYS A 58 -12.68 -4.56 -12.43
C LYS A 58 -12.18 -3.12 -12.19
N LYS A 59 -11.77 -2.43 -13.26
CA LYS A 59 -11.34 -1.02 -13.18
C LYS A 59 -12.53 -0.23 -12.65
N ARG A 60 -12.41 0.29 -11.42
CA ARG A 60 -13.42 1.20 -10.87
C ARG A 60 -13.31 2.53 -11.62
N ASP A 61 -14.41 3.00 -12.19
CA ASP A 61 -14.46 4.28 -12.89
C ASP A 61 -14.13 5.42 -11.93
N ARG A 62 -12.92 5.96 -12.08
CA ARG A 62 -12.37 7.01 -11.22
C ARG A 62 -13.20 8.29 -11.27
N MET A 63 -13.84 8.56 -12.40
CA MET A 63 -14.70 9.72 -12.62
C MET A 63 -16.06 9.56 -11.96
N ARG A 64 -16.63 8.34 -11.97
CA ARG A 64 -17.90 8.06 -11.30
C ARG A 64 -17.82 8.36 -9.81
N LEU A 65 -16.69 8.00 -9.17
CA LEU A 65 -16.45 8.30 -7.77
C LEU A 65 -16.36 9.82 -7.51
N ALA A 66 -15.73 10.56 -8.42
CA ALA A 66 -15.58 12.00 -8.27
C ALA A 66 -16.91 12.75 -8.39
N ARG A 67 -17.73 12.39 -9.40
CA ARG A 67 -19.08 12.94 -9.55
C ARG A 67 -19.96 12.63 -8.34
N TYR A 68 -19.88 11.41 -7.80
CA TYR A 68 -20.60 11.05 -6.58
C TYR A 68 -20.22 11.95 -5.39
N TYR A 69 -18.92 12.20 -5.17
CA TYR A 69 -18.49 13.09 -4.07
C TYR A 69 -18.93 14.53 -4.29
N GLN A 70 -18.94 14.99 -5.54
CA GLN A 70 -19.44 16.32 -5.90
C GLN A 70 -20.94 16.43 -5.58
N THR A 71 -21.76 15.48 -6.01
CA THR A 71 -23.21 15.47 -5.72
C THR A 71 -23.54 15.47 -4.23
N LEU A 72 -22.70 14.83 -3.40
CA LEU A 72 -22.85 14.84 -1.94
C LEU A 72 -22.57 16.22 -1.35
N LEU A 73 -21.58 16.94 -1.88
CA LEU A 73 -21.29 18.32 -1.46
C LEU A 73 -22.38 19.28 -1.95
N ASP A 74 -22.82 19.12 -3.20
CA ASP A 74 -23.86 19.96 -3.80
C ASP A 74 -25.22 19.76 -3.12
N SER A 75 -25.47 18.58 -2.55
CA SER A 75 -26.68 18.29 -1.77
C SER A 75 -26.78 19.09 -0.47
N GLY A 76 -25.73 19.80 -0.06
CA GLY A 76 -25.70 20.60 1.18
C GLY A 76 -25.67 19.78 2.48
N LYS A 77 -25.71 18.44 2.40
CA LYS A 77 -25.68 17.53 3.57
C LYS A 77 -24.36 17.60 4.36
N PHE A 78 -23.30 18.09 3.73
CA PHE A 78 -21.98 18.22 4.35
C PHE A 78 -21.46 19.63 4.15
N GLU A 79 -21.20 20.33 5.26
CA GLU A 79 -20.67 21.70 5.25
C GLU A 79 -19.25 21.78 4.66
N SER A 80 -18.47 20.71 4.79
CA SER A 80 -17.07 20.71 4.35
C SER A 80 -16.58 19.36 3.85
N ARG A 81 -15.50 19.40 3.05
CA ARG A 81 -14.77 18.20 2.61
C ARG A 81 -14.26 17.35 3.77
N ALA A 82 -14.02 17.95 4.94
CA ALA A 82 -13.61 17.23 6.14
C ALA A 82 -14.77 16.45 6.77
N ALA A 83 -15.97 17.04 6.79
CA ALA A 83 -17.18 16.35 7.24
C ALA A 83 -17.51 15.15 6.35
N LEU A 84 -17.41 15.33 5.03
CA LEU A 84 -17.57 14.24 4.06
C LEU A 84 -16.55 13.11 4.29
N ALA A 85 -15.29 13.46 4.56
CA ALA A 85 -14.23 12.48 4.81
C ALA A 85 -14.52 11.62 6.05
N ARG A 86 -14.98 12.25 7.15
CA ARG A 86 -15.40 11.55 8.38
C ARG A 86 -16.57 10.62 8.12
N TYR A 87 -17.58 11.08 7.39
CA TYR A 87 -18.76 10.27 7.04
C TYR A 87 -18.41 9.04 6.22
N LEU A 88 -17.51 9.18 5.23
CA LEU A 88 -17.09 8.08 4.37
C LEU A 88 -16.00 7.19 4.97
N GLY A 89 -15.44 7.55 6.14
CA GLY A 89 -14.33 6.82 6.76
C GLY A 89 -13.02 6.90 5.94
N VAL A 90 -12.82 7.98 5.20
CA VAL A 90 -11.61 8.19 4.37
C VAL A 90 -10.82 9.40 4.85
N SER A 91 -9.56 9.51 4.43
CA SER A 91 -8.76 10.70 4.73
C SER A 91 -9.24 11.92 3.94
N ARG A 92 -9.06 13.12 4.52
CA ARG A 92 -9.35 14.39 3.83
C ARG A 92 -8.58 14.52 2.51
N ALA A 93 -7.32 14.07 2.49
CA ALA A 93 -6.49 14.05 1.29
C ALA A 93 -7.06 13.16 0.18
N ARG A 94 -7.76 12.07 0.55
CA ARG A 94 -8.41 11.21 -0.44
C ARG A 94 -9.58 11.93 -1.12
N VAL A 95 -10.38 12.67 -0.36
CA VAL A 95 -11.50 13.45 -0.91
C VAL A 95 -10.99 14.50 -1.90
N THR A 96 -9.93 15.23 -1.55
CA THR A 96 -9.36 16.23 -2.46
C THR A 96 -8.76 15.62 -3.72
N GLN A 97 -8.02 14.52 -3.60
CA GLN A 97 -7.50 13.78 -4.76
C GLN A 97 -8.61 13.33 -5.72
N VAL A 98 -9.75 12.92 -5.19
CA VAL A 98 -10.87 12.46 -6.00
C VAL A 98 -11.53 13.64 -6.72
N LEU A 99 -11.76 14.76 -6.03
CA LEU A 99 -12.39 15.94 -6.61
C LEU A 99 -11.50 16.67 -7.63
N ASN A 100 -10.18 16.69 -7.43
CA ASN A 100 -9.25 17.32 -8.37
C ASN A 100 -9.31 16.68 -9.76
N ARG A 101 -9.70 15.41 -9.88
CA ARG A 101 -9.86 14.73 -11.18
C ARG A 101 -10.93 15.35 -12.07
N LEU A 102 -11.94 16.00 -11.48
CA LEU A 102 -12.96 16.72 -12.25
C LEU A 102 -12.36 17.99 -12.85
N LYS A 103 -11.59 18.73 -12.05
CA LYS A 103 -10.91 19.95 -12.49
C LYS A 103 -9.92 19.67 -13.62
N ASP A 104 -9.19 18.57 -13.52
CA ASP A 104 -8.25 18.16 -14.57
C ASP A 104 -8.98 17.86 -15.89
N GLN A 105 -10.21 17.34 -15.85
CA GLN A 105 -11.03 17.09 -17.03
C GLN A 105 -11.53 18.40 -17.68
N ASP A 106 -12.02 19.33 -16.87
CA ASP A 106 -12.49 20.63 -17.37
C ASP A 106 -11.34 21.39 -18.08
N ALA A 107 -10.11 21.21 -17.60
CA ALA A 107 -8.90 21.76 -18.20
C ALA A 107 -8.48 21.08 -19.52
N THR A 108 -8.79 19.79 -19.71
CA THR A 108 -8.51 19.10 -20.98
C THR A 108 -9.53 19.43 -22.07
N ASP A 109 -10.79 19.62 -21.67
CA ASP A 109 -11.88 19.89 -22.61
C ASP A 109 -11.78 21.32 -23.19
N THR A 110 -11.33 22.29 -22.39
CA THR A 110 -11.06 23.68 -22.83
C THR A 110 -9.84 23.84 -23.73
N LYS A 111 -8.92 22.87 -23.77
CA LYS A 111 -7.71 22.91 -24.61
C LYS A 111 -7.90 22.23 -25.97
N SER A 112 -9.04 21.58 -26.17
CA SER A 112 -9.39 20.85 -27.40
C SER A 112 -10.39 21.60 -28.28
N ALA A 113 -10.67 22.87 -27.96
CA ALA A 113 -11.47 23.82 -28.75
C ALA A 113 -10.56 24.93 -29.28
#